data_AF-A0A6I6S4G2-F1
#
_entry.id   AF-A0A6I6S4G2-F1
#
_cell.length_a   1.000
_cell.length_b   1.000
_cell.length_c   1.000
_cell.angle_alpha   90.00
_cell.angle_beta   90.00
_cell.angle_gamma   90.00
#
_symmetry.space_group_name_H-M   'P 1'
#
loop_
_entity.id
_entity.type
_entity.pdbx_description
1 polymer ?
#
loop_
_entity_poly.entity_id
_entity_poly.type
_entity_poly.pdbx_seq_one_letter_code
_entity_poly.pdbx_strand_id
1 'polypeptide(L)'
;MPSDARPQVPSVRGPVAFDALPGALRNVAYSGVRHPGATPPECPSYAADGNSALTGGANCQRYAYAVLRHFGLLVPPLRSAELWADRDATRPADPTRPLDLVLFDAGPVADRPPGYGAHVGVHLGPDQVLHLCREVGRPAVWRYADFAARPRYARFLGAKRVVVANSGAEGGC
;
A
#
# COMPACT_ATOMS: atom_id res chain seq x y z
N MET A 1 -6.95 -19.01 -26.18
CA MET A 1 -5.73 -18.81 -25.38
C MET A 1 -5.69 -17.35 -24.96
N PRO A 2 -6.17 -16.97 -23.76
CA PRO A 2 -6.01 -15.59 -23.30
C PRO A 2 -4.58 -15.44 -22.73
N SER A 3 -3.82 -14.49 -23.27
CA SER A 3 -2.48 -14.17 -22.78
C SER A 3 -2.52 -13.70 -21.33
N ASP A 4 -1.72 -14.38 -20.49
CA ASP A 4 -1.33 -14.01 -19.14
C ASP A 4 -0.43 -12.76 -19.15
N ALA A 5 -0.97 -11.64 -19.63
CA ALA A 5 -0.29 -10.35 -19.52
C ALA A 5 -0.35 -9.88 -18.07
N ARG A 6 0.57 -10.40 -17.23
CA ARG A 6 0.89 -9.80 -15.93
C ARG A 6 1.13 -8.30 -16.17
N PRO A 7 0.44 -7.39 -15.48
CA PRO A 7 0.68 -5.96 -15.62
C PRO A 7 2.16 -5.68 -15.38
N GLN A 8 2.87 -5.23 -16.40
CA GLN A 8 4.27 -4.86 -16.27
C GLN A 8 4.37 -3.74 -15.23
N VAL A 9 5.29 -3.89 -14.26
CA VAL A 9 5.67 -2.80 -13.35
C VAL A 9 6.01 -1.60 -14.23
N PRO A 10 5.33 -0.45 -14.06
CA PRO A 10 5.57 0.70 -14.92
C PRO A 10 7.06 1.05 -14.88
N SER A 11 7.69 1.04 -16.04
CA SER A 11 8.97 1.71 -16.27
C SER A 11 8.86 3.23 -16.07
N VAL A 12 7.62 3.72 -16.00
CA VAL A 12 7.23 5.09 -15.80
C VAL A 12 7.30 5.45 -14.31
N ARG A 13 8.11 6.45 -13.99
CA ARG A 13 8.32 6.96 -12.63
C ARG A 13 7.33 8.11 -12.36
N GLY A 14 6.76 8.15 -11.16
CA GLY A 14 6.12 9.36 -10.64
C GLY A 14 4.67 9.65 -11.03
N PRO A 15 4.23 10.91 -11.26
CA PRO A 15 2.82 11.27 -11.45
C PRO A 15 2.22 10.59 -12.69
N VAL A 16 3.05 10.35 -13.71
CA VAL A 16 2.66 9.61 -14.92
C VAL A 16 2.33 8.14 -14.57
N ALA A 17 2.93 7.56 -13.53
CA ALA A 17 2.57 6.24 -13.02
C ALA A 17 1.21 6.26 -12.31
N PHE A 18 0.84 7.37 -11.65
CA PHE A 18 -0.49 7.55 -11.06
C PHE A 18 -1.57 7.73 -12.13
N ASP A 19 -1.32 8.56 -13.15
CA ASP A 19 -2.26 8.78 -14.26
C ASP A 19 -2.47 7.52 -15.11
N ALA A 20 -1.50 6.60 -15.10
CA ALA A 20 -1.61 5.28 -15.72
C ALA A 20 -2.43 4.27 -14.90
N LEU A 21 -2.68 4.50 -13.59
CA LEU A 21 -3.47 3.59 -12.78
C LEU A 21 -4.93 3.57 -13.24
N PRO A 22 -5.63 2.42 -13.21
CA PRO A 22 -7.06 2.35 -13.51
C PRO A 22 -7.89 3.40 -12.76
N GLY A 23 -8.96 3.91 -13.38
CA GLY A 23 -9.85 4.91 -12.77
C GLY A 23 -10.40 4.48 -11.41
N ALA A 24 -10.60 3.18 -11.19
CA ALA A 24 -11.01 2.60 -9.91
C ALA A 24 -10.00 2.81 -8.78
N LEU A 25 -8.71 2.96 -9.08
CA LEU A 25 -7.64 3.29 -8.12
C LEU A 25 -7.39 4.79 -8.01
N ARG A 26 -7.86 5.60 -8.96
CA ARG A 26 -7.76 7.06 -8.90
C ARG A 26 -8.97 7.71 -8.22
N ASN A 27 -10.14 7.05 -8.22
CA ASN A 27 -11.41 7.57 -7.72
C ASN A 27 -11.90 6.81 -6.47
N VAL A 28 -11.11 6.82 -5.39
CA VAL A 28 -11.42 6.09 -4.14
C VAL A 28 -11.71 7.05 -3.00
N ALA A 29 -12.90 6.99 -2.40
CA ALA A 29 -13.20 7.81 -1.22
C ALA A 29 -12.47 7.28 0.02
N TYR A 30 -11.95 8.18 0.85
CA TYR A 30 -11.39 7.80 2.15
C TYR A 30 -12.50 7.28 3.09
N SER A 31 -12.24 6.15 3.74
CA SER A 31 -13.10 5.58 4.79
C SER A 31 -12.26 5.02 5.93
N GLY A 32 -12.32 5.69 7.10
CA GLY A 32 -11.51 5.32 8.28
C GLY A 32 -11.95 4.04 8.98
N VAL A 33 -13.21 3.62 8.81
CA VAL A 33 -13.75 2.36 9.37
C VAL A 33 -13.29 1.13 8.58
N ARG A 34 -12.81 1.33 7.35
CA ARG A 34 -12.34 0.27 6.47
C ARG A 34 -10.84 0.09 6.59
N HIS A 35 -10.43 -0.63 7.63
CA HIS A 35 -9.06 -1.08 7.84
C HIS A 35 -8.91 -2.58 7.56
N PRO A 36 -7.69 -3.10 7.37
CA PRO A 36 -7.47 -4.55 7.28
C PRO A 36 -7.92 -5.25 8.57
N GLY A 37 -8.60 -6.40 8.41
CA GLY A 37 -9.15 -7.19 9.51
C GLY A 37 -10.39 -6.61 10.22
N ALA A 38 -11.19 -5.78 9.57
CA ALA A 38 -12.52 -5.36 10.08
C ALA A 38 -13.57 -6.48 9.91
N THR A 39 -14.55 -6.57 10.82
CA THR A 39 -15.60 -7.62 10.89
C THR A 39 -16.59 -7.54 9.71
N PRO A 40 -17.18 -8.68 9.24
CA PRO A 40 -18.15 -8.68 8.14
C PRO A 40 -19.44 -7.86 8.41
N PRO A 41 -20.24 -7.45 7.39
CA PRO A 41 -20.38 -8.02 6.05
C PRO A 41 -19.46 -7.29 5.06
N GLU A 42 -18.17 -7.58 5.10
CA GLU A 42 -17.20 -6.93 4.24
C GLU A 42 -16.32 -8.03 3.64
N CYS A 43 -16.37 -8.10 2.30
CA CYS A 43 -15.79 -9.13 1.45
C CYS A 43 -14.37 -9.55 1.90
N PRO A 44 -14.02 -10.84 1.73
CA PRO A 44 -12.70 -11.33 2.09
C PRO A 44 -11.64 -10.42 1.47
N SER A 45 -10.63 -10.08 2.26
CA SER A 45 -9.43 -9.30 1.90
C SER A 45 -8.69 -9.84 0.65
N TYR A 46 -9.14 -10.98 0.13
CA TYR A 46 -8.60 -11.75 -0.97
C TYR A 46 -9.55 -11.87 -2.17
N ALA A 47 -10.73 -11.21 -2.18
CA ALA A 47 -11.69 -11.32 -3.29
C ALA A 47 -10.97 -11.02 -4.62
N ALA A 48 -10.97 -11.98 -5.55
CA ALA A 48 -10.08 -12.10 -6.71
C ALA A 48 -10.07 -10.90 -7.68
N ASP A 49 -11.03 -9.99 -7.56
CA ASP A 49 -11.11 -8.76 -8.37
C ASP A 49 -10.76 -7.51 -7.54
N GLY A 50 -9.62 -6.88 -7.86
CA GLY A 50 -9.13 -5.69 -7.15
C GLY A 50 -10.09 -4.49 -7.25
N ASN A 51 -10.98 -4.52 -8.26
CA ASN A 51 -12.02 -3.52 -8.49
C ASN A 51 -13.15 -3.57 -7.45
N SER A 52 -13.54 -4.75 -6.95
CA SER A 52 -14.61 -4.87 -5.95
C SER A 52 -14.14 -4.60 -4.52
N ALA A 53 -12.83 -4.64 -4.26
CA ALA A 53 -12.28 -4.50 -2.92
C ALA A 53 -12.34 -3.06 -2.36
N LEU A 54 -12.51 -2.06 -3.22
CA LEU A 54 -12.54 -0.63 -2.88
C LEU A 54 -13.93 0.01 -3.03
N THR A 55 -14.93 -0.74 -3.47
CA THR A 55 -16.33 -0.29 -3.51
C THR A 55 -16.78 0.07 -2.10
N GLY A 56 -17.15 1.34 -1.88
CA GLY A 56 -17.46 1.90 -0.55
C GLY A 56 -16.30 2.61 0.17
N GLY A 57 -15.16 2.77 -0.50
CA GLY A 57 -14.00 3.50 0.02
C GLY A 57 -13.00 2.65 0.80
N ALA A 58 -11.89 3.26 1.20
CA ALA A 58 -10.77 2.58 1.87
C ALA A 58 -10.03 3.51 2.83
N ASN A 59 -9.33 2.92 3.82
CA ASN A 59 -8.29 3.65 4.54
C ASN A 59 -6.96 3.62 3.76
N CYS A 60 -5.94 4.31 4.30
CA CYS A 60 -4.62 4.41 3.69
C CYS A 60 -4.01 3.06 3.32
N GLN A 61 -4.14 2.08 4.22
CA GLN A 61 -3.47 0.80 4.08
C GLN A 61 -4.17 -0.14 3.09
N ARG A 62 -5.51 -0.23 3.14
CA ARG A 62 -6.29 -0.99 2.15
C ARG A 62 -6.07 -0.43 0.75
N TYR A 63 -6.01 0.90 0.63
CA TYR A 63 -5.71 1.54 -0.64
C TYR A 63 -4.31 1.18 -1.15
N ALA A 64 -3.27 1.28 -0.31
CA ALA A 64 -1.92 0.91 -0.68
C ALA A 64 -1.83 -0.56 -1.15
N TYR A 65 -2.50 -1.48 -0.46
CA TYR A 65 -2.49 -2.90 -0.82
C TYR A 65 -3.22 -3.17 -2.13
N ALA A 66 -4.32 -2.46 -2.41
CA ALA A 66 -5.02 -2.56 -3.68
C ALA A 66 -4.16 -2.06 -4.86
N VAL A 67 -3.38 -0.99 -4.66
CA VAL A 67 -2.41 -0.49 -5.64
C VAL A 67 -1.33 -1.54 -5.91
N LEU A 68 -0.73 -2.12 -4.87
CA LEU A 68 0.29 -3.16 -5.04
C LEU A 68 -0.26 -4.40 -5.75
N ARG A 69 -1.48 -4.80 -5.40
CA ARG A 69 -2.15 -5.94 -6.01
C ARG A 69 -2.44 -5.73 -7.50
N HIS A 70 -2.71 -4.50 -7.93
CA HIS A 70 -2.81 -4.19 -9.35
C HIS A 70 -1.52 -4.52 -10.12
N PHE A 71 -0.36 -4.41 -9.46
CA PHE A 71 0.95 -4.81 -10.01
C PHE A 71 1.33 -6.26 -9.67
N GLY A 72 0.38 -7.09 -9.23
CA GLY A 72 0.61 -8.50 -8.89
C GLY A 72 1.35 -8.73 -7.57
N LEU A 73 1.53 -7.68 -6.75
CA LEU A 73 2.18 -7.78 -5.44
C LEU A 73 1.13 -7.94 -4.34
N LEU A 74 1.10 -9.10 -3.70
CA LEU A 74 0.14 -9.42 -2.66
C LEU A 74 0.73 -9.19 -1.27
N VAL A 75 -0.01 -8.48 -0.43
CA VAL A 75 0.33 -8.26 0.98
C VAL A 75 -0.76 -8.91 1.83
N PRO A 76 -0.42 -9.72 2.86
CA PRO A 76 -1.42 -10.24 3.78
C PRO A 76 -2.13 -9.08 4.51
N PRO A 77 -3.32 -9.30 5.11
CA PRO A 77 -4.12 -8.23 5.74
C PRO A 77 -3.56 -7.77 7.11
N LEU A 78 -2.24 -7.61 7.20
CA LEU A 78 -1.48 -7.16 8.37
C LEU A 78 -1.78 -5.71 8.66
N ARG A 79 -2.19 -5.30 9.86
CA ARG A 79 -2.28 -3.88 10.27
C ARG A 79 -0.90 -3.21 10.29
N SER A 80 -0.85 -1.89 10.39
CA SER A 80 0.40 -1.11 10.27
C SER A 80 1.54 -1.56 11.20
N ALA A 81 1.25 -1.91 12.46
CA ALA A 81 2.25 -2.47 13.37
C ALA A 81 2.71 -3.88 12.95
N GLU A 82 1.78 -4.72 12.51
CA GLU A 82 2.07 -6.08 12.02
C GLU A 82 2.88 -6.02 10.72
N LEU A 83 2.53 -5.13 9.79
CA LEU A 83 3.30 -4.83 8.58
C LEU A 83 4.72 -4.37 8.91
N TRP A 84 4.88 -3.52 9.93
CA TRP A 84 6.20 -3.07 10.35
C TRP A 84 7.04 -4.22 10.93
N ALA A 85 6.42 -5.10 11.73
CA ALA A 85 7.06 -6.26 12.34
C ALA A 85 7.33 -7.40 11.35
N ASP A 86 6.49 -7.55 10.32
CA ASP A 86 6.52 -8.67 9.38
C ASP A 86 7.89 -8.82 8.71
N ARG A 87 8.35 -10.05 8.58
CA ARG A 87 9.60 -10.40 7.89
C ARG A 87 9.39 -11.48 6.83
N ASP A 88 8.17 -12.01 6.73
CA ASP A 88 7.87 -13.17 5.90
C ASP A 88 7.32 -12.73 4.54
N ALA A 89 6.27 -11.91 4.56
CA ALA A 89 5.67 -11.38 3.32
C ALA A 89 6.37 -10.10 2.83
N THR A 90 7.05 -9.40 3.73
CA THR A 90 7.72 -8.13 3.45
C THR A 90 9.05 -8.02 4.17
N ARG A 91 10.00 -7.30 3.56
CA ARG A 91 11.32 -7.02 4.15
C ARG A 91 11.57 -5.51 4.25
N PRO A 92 12.41 -5.04 5.18
CA PRO A 92 12.87 -3.66 5.19
C PRO A 92 13.46 -3.25 3.83
N ALA A 93 13.20 -2.02 3.42
CA ALA A 93 13.65 -1.48 2.14
C ALA A 93 14.47 -0.20 2.33
N ASP A 94 15.77 -0.29 2.07
CA ASP A 94 16.68 0.84 2.00
C ASP A 94 17.76 0.52 0.95
N PRO A 95 17.88 1.30 -0.15
CA PRO A 95 17.06 2.45 -0.52
C PRO A 95 15.63 2.06 -0.95
N THR A 96 14.69 3.01 -0.79
CA THR A 96 13.31 2.90 -1.30
C THR A 96 13.29 2.84 -2.82
N ARG A 97 12.46 1.94 -3.36
CA ARG A 97 12.25 1.75 -4.80
C ARG A 97 10.76 1.79 -5.12
N PRO A 98 10.38 2.04 -6.38
CA PRO A 98 8.98 2.03 -6.78
C PRO A 98 8.27 0.76 -6.30
N LEU A 99 7.03 0.93 -5.86
CA LEU A 99 6.16 -0.09 -5.26
C LEU A 99 6.54 -0.56 -3.84
N ASP A 100 7.52 0.08 -3.19
CA ASP A 100 7.69 -0.11 -1.75
C ASP A 100 6.56 0.58 -0.97
N LEU A 101 6.14 -0.07 0.13
CA LEU A 101 5.28 0.56 1.12
C LEU A 101 6.13 1.47 1.99
N VAL A 102 5.67 2.70 2.20
CA VAL A 102 6.31 3.68 3.08
C VAL A 102 5.40 3.97 4.26
N LEU A 103 5.99 4.05 5.46
CA LEU A 103 5.27 4.23 6.71
C LEU A 103 5.65 5.57 7.34
N PHE A 104 4.63 6.30 7.76
CA PHE A 104 4.75 7.60 8.44
C PHE A 104 3.94 7.60 9.73
N ASP A 105 4.43 8.27 10.77
CA ASP A 105 3.69 8.44 12.02
C ASP A 105 4.03 9.76 12.73
N ALA A 106 3.46 9.94 13.93
CA ALA A 106 3.69 11.08 14.81
C ALA A 106 4.72 10.77 15.93
N GLY A 107 5.42 9.64 15.85
CA GLY A 107 6.28 9.11 16.90
C GLY A 107 5.68 7.92 17.67
N PRO A 108 6.45 7.34 18.61
CA PRO A 108 6.01 6.21 19.42
C PRO A 108 4.79 6.55 20.27
N VAL A 109 3.90 5.56 20.45
CA VAL A 109 2.76 5.63 21.37
C VAL A 109 3.07 4.71 22.55
N ALA A 110 2.94 5.22 23.78
CA ALA A 110 3.17 4.43 24.99
C ALA A 110 2.29 3.16 24.99
N ASP A 111 2.87 2.05 25.46
CA ASP A 111 2.22 0.73 25.54
C ASP A 111 1.71 0.17 24.21
N ARG A 112 2.23 0.68 23.08
CA ARG A 112 1.91 0.19 21.74
C ARG A 112 3.18 -0.22 20.99
N PRO A 113 3.08 -1.26 20.13
CA PRO A 113 4.22 -1.68 19.33
C PRO A 113 4.62 -0.61 18.30
N PRO A 114 5.88 -0.58 17.85
CA PRO A 114 6.32 0.28 16.74
C PRO A 114 5.45 0.10 15.49
N GLY A 115 5.14 1.20 14.81
CA GLY A 115 4.26 1.21 13.63
C GLY A 115 2.76 1.21 13.96
N TYR A 116 2.36 1.16 15.23
CA TYR A 116 0.95 1.28 15.61
C TYR A 116 0.35 2.59 15.10
N GLY A 117 -0.74 2.48 14.33
CA GLY A 117 -1.43 3.64 13.77
C GLY A 117 -0.66 4.37 12.66
N ALA A 118 0.46 3.82 12.18
CA ALA A 118 1.22 4.44 11.09
C ALA A 118 0.37 4.57 9.82
N HIS A 119 0.51 5.72 9.17
CA HIS A 119 -0.02 6.00 7.85
C HIS A 119 0.83 5.31 6.78
N VAL A 120 0.18 4.70 5.80
CA VAL A 120 0.83 3.90 4.77
C VAL A 120 0.60 4.51 3.39
N GLY A 121 1.65 4.57 2.59
CA GLY A 121 1.61 4.94 1.17
C GLY A 121 2.45 4.00 0.31
N VAL A 122 2.38 4.19 -1.00
CA VAL A 122 3.17 3.47 -2.01
C VAL A 122 4.17 4.45 -2.63
N HIS A 123 5.45 4.12 -2.57
CA HIS A 123 6.50 4.90 -3.22
C HIS A 123 6.41 4.74 -4.75
N LEU A 124 6.25 5.84 -5.49
CA LEU A 124 6.16 5.83 -6.96
C LEU A 124 7.50 6.16 -7.65
N GLY A 125 8.41 6.81 -6.94
CA GLY A 125 9.65 7.34 -7.48
C GLY A 125 10.23 8.41 -6.56
N PRO A 126 11.33 9.06 -6.99
CA PRO A 126 12.02 10.05 -6.17
C PRO A 126 11.06 11.08 -5.59
N ASP A 127 11.04 11.15 -4.26
CA ASP A 127 10.20 12.08 -3.48
C ASP A 127 8.69 12.02 -3.79
N GLN A 128 8.16 10.86 -4.21
CA GLN A 128 6.75 10.73 -4.58
C GLN A 128 6.10 9.51 -3.94
N VAL A 129 5.06 9.79 -3.15
CA VAL A 129 4.30 8.79 -2.41
C VAL A 129 2.83 8.92 -2.75
N LEU A 130 2.28 7.87 -3.35
CA LEU A 130 0.84 7.72 -3.54
C LEU A 130 0.20 7.22 -2.26
N HIS A 131 -0.85 7.89 -1.80
CA HIS A 131 -1.56 7.50 -0.60
C HIS A 131 -3.01 7.97 -0.63
N LEU A 132 -3.79 7.47 0.33
CA LEU A 132 -5.17 7.91 0.59
C LEU A 132 -5.27 8.32 2.05
N CYS A 133 -5.63 9.56 2.34
CA CYS A 133 -5.74 10.06 3.71
C CYS A 133 -7.05 10.82 3.94
N ARG A 134 -7.42 10.96 5.21
CA ARG A 134 -8.64 11.66 5.63
C ARG A 134 -8.65 13.13 5.21
N GLU A 135 -7.49 13.78 5.25
CA GLU A 135 -7.35 15.22 4.96
C GLU A 135 -7.74 15.55 3.51
N VAL A 136 -7.31 14.73 2.56
CA VAL A 136 -7.60 14.94 1.14
C VAL A 136 -8.90 14.26 0.72
N GLY A 137 -9.28 13.15 1.37
CA GLY A 137 -10.52 12.42 1.11
C GLY A 137 -10.52 11.56 -0.17
N ARG A 138 -9.48 11.69 -1.01
CA ARG A 138 -9.26 10.96 -2.27
C ARG A 138 -7.76 10.64 -2.44
N PRO A 139 -7.36 9.75 -3.37
CA PRO A 139 -5.96 9.46 -3.59
C PRO A 139 -5.18 10.70 -3.98
N ALA A 140 -3.97 10.81 -3.44
CA ALA A 140 -3.08 11.93 -3.67
C ALA A 140 -1.64 11.44 -3.77
N VAL A 141 -0.82 12.23 -4.47
CA VAL A 141 0.63 12.06 -4.47
C VAL A 141 1.23 13.21 -3.67
N TRP A 142 1.92 12.88 -2.60
CA TRP A 142 2.65 13.82 -1.75
C TRP A 142 4.15 13.54 -1.80
N ARG A 143 4.93 14.60 -1.55
CA ARG A 143 6.37 14.53 -1.29
C ARG A 143 6.64 14.17 0.17
N TYR A 144 7.84 13.68 0.48
CA TYR A 144 8.22 13.45 1.87
C TYR A 144 8.17 14.74 2.71
N ALA A 145 8.50 15.88 2.10
CA ALA A 145 8.37 17.20 2.73
C ALA A 145 6.91 17.55 3.08
N ASP A 146 5.93 17.12 2.27
CA ASP A 146 4.51 17.33 2.56
C ASP A 146 4.07 16.52 3.79
N PHE A 147 4.59 15.30 3.98
CA PHE A 147 4.38 14.53 5.20
C PHE A 147 5.05 15.17 6.41
N ALA A 148 6.31 15.60 6.25
CA ALA A 148 7.08 16.26 7.31
C ALA A 148 6.40 17.53 7.85
N ALA A 149 5.70 18.27 6.98
CA ALA A 149 4.93 19.46 7.35
C ALA A 149 3.65 19.15 8.17
N ARG A 150 3.26 17.88 8.31
CA ARG A 150 2.02 17.46 8.98
C ARG A 150 2.36 16.69 10.26
N PRO A 151 2.04 17.21 11.46
CA PRO A 151 2.42 16.57 12.73
C PRO A 151 2.03 15.09 12.86
N ARG A 152 0.92 14.68 12.25
CA ARG A 152 0.43 13.29 12.28
C ARG A 152 1.31 12.31 11.50
N TYR A 153 2.07 12.80 10.53
CA TYR A 153 2.86 12.00 9.59
C TYR A 153 4.32 12.46 9.53
N ALA A 154 4.72 13.36 10.44
CA ALA A 154 5.95 14.13 10.32
C ALA A 154 7.19 13.23 10.32
N ARG A 155 7.10 12.07 10.96
CA ARG A 155 8.20 11.12 11.05
C ARG A 155 8.05 10.04 9.98
N PHE A 156 9.06 9.93 9.12
CA PHE A 156 9.23 8.74 8.29
C PHE A 156 9.74 7.59 9.17
N LEU A 157 8.91 6.56 9.35
CA LEU A 157 9.26 5.38 10.14
C LEU A 157 10.18 4.43 9.34
N GLY A 158 9.94 4.31 8.04
CA GLY A 158 10.73 3.46 7.15
C GLY A 158 9.90 2.88 6.00
N ALA A 159 10.49 1.94 5.27
CA ALA A 159 9.86 1.31 4.12
C ALA A 159 9.92 -0.22 4.16
N LYS A 160 8.94 -0.84 3.48
CA LYS A 160 8.72 -2.28 3.40
C LYS A 160 8.52 -2.68 1.95
N ARG A 161 9.30 -3.66 1.48
CA ARG A 161 9.18 -4.25 0.15
C ARG A 161 8.51 -5.61 0.24
N VAL A 162 7.52 -5.85 -0.62
CA VAL A 162 6.89 -7.17 -0.75
C VAL A 162 7.91 -8.18 -1.28
N VAL A 163 7.97 -9.33 -0.63
CA VAL A 163 8.74 -10.48 -1.10
C VAL A 163 7.83 -11.26 -2.04
N VAL A 164 8.15 -11.25 -3.33
CA VAL A 164 7.44 -12.12 -4.29
C VAL A 164 7.81 -13.55 -3.94
N ALA A 165 6.84 -14.38 -3.55
CA ALA A 165 7.06 -15.80 -3.46
C ALA A 165 7.52 -16.26 -4.85
N ASN A 166 8.72 -16.81 -4.96
CA ASN A 166 9.15 -17.47 -6.19
C ASN A 166 8.09 -18.54 -6.48
N SER A 167 7.29 -18.37 -7.54
CA SER A 167 6.56 -19.47 -8.14
C SER A 167 7.62 -20.37 -8.79
N GLY A 168 8.30 -21.14 -7.96
CA GLY A 168 9.39 -22.03 -8.32
C GLY A 168 9.16 -23.38 -7.68
N ALA A 169 8.30 -24.17 -8.31
CA ALA A 169 8.44 -25.61 -8.32
C ALA A 169 8.14 -26.06 -9.75
N GLU A 170 9.19 -26.08 -10.56
CA GLU A 170 9.31 -27.09 -11.60
C GLU A 170 9.12 -28.45 -10.91
N GLY A 171 8.16 -29.24 -11.39
CA GLY A 171 7.91 -30.61 -10.93
C GLY A 171 7.82 -31.50 -12.15
N GLY A 172 8.97 -31.79 -12.75
CA GLY A 172 9.11 -32.93 -13.64
C GLY A 172 9.28 -34.21 -12.82
N CYS A 173 8.44 -35.20 -13.11
CA CYS A 173 8.76 -36.58 -13.44
C CYS A 173 7.61 -37.09 -14.33
#